data_AF-S9VAW1-F1
#
_entry.id   AF-S9VAW1-F1
#
_cell.length_a   1.000
_cell.length_b   1.000
_cell.length_c   1.000
_cell.angle_alpha   90.00
_cell.angle_beta   90.00
_cell.angle_gamma   90.00
#
_symmetry.space_group_name_H-M   'P 1'
#
loop_
_entity.id
_entity.type
_entity.pdbx_description
1 polymer ?
#
loop_
_entity_poly.entity_id
_entity_poly.type
_entity_poly.pdbx_seq_one_letter_code
_entity_poly.pdbx_strand_id
1 'polypeptide(L)'
;MTKQMVASIPKEERHALVASMQLLLWAFDWQVVFSIPVSDAMQQDLRALTPAWLTDLFQATAPAAAAEEGAKKLLAPSHVKRQALLLAQGHETLPRLLHMYEWVVTHEERSADFRIFGLSVFLGNVLLRRRELPEKDACRIISYVGSSADVTLLLQCGVANRNMRASVANIFSQMNGPSAYTALKELWWKTPDKFRELQESRGDILSGVASANWKDALEKTEYAQAVGDGSWRKQLAETIRLLSDAGKHELSLQYIWEYHTGSGTDNLSVAASLSQTARHTGKWWLALDVLNLIASARIPQSTADAALLDEAQTHSMLMLKQYGRWREALALYASLEGEVPDRAFKTLCSLVNAIPPSAPWLQALAALQRDSRGIPAEVLRTVRLVKGVDRDASSLRASKYVWEGLSRGGDVSGLLSAKPERCVKYYDMCLLKALTVDTGADDSSVLAHLMETPSKWLEDRDFVELLFQQFRAKGWLPALHSMLRQHPSSQAAIEYDRLTLMMLRARTKQPMLFTDIRVAKHALLCCHQNTLEFLFKMKQLPTGVKDSRTHLSNLLGIERKWISVVSQDGVLRVKRDVAMSSVPAKTILYADHGLVVCEKPAGEAVRGLAVLR
;
A
#
# COMPACT_ATOMS: atom_id res chain seq x y z
N MET A 1 55.85 16.41 24.22
CA MET A 1 55.51 17.71 23.61
C MET A 1 54.14 18.24 24.07
N THR A 2 53.04 17.49 23.95
CA THR A 2 51.67 17.93 24.28
C THR A 2 51.42 18.29 25.76
N LYS A 3 51.96 17.53 26.72
CA LYS A 3 51.77 17.86 28.16
C LYS A 3 52.42 19.18 28.57
N GLN A 4 53.57 19.51 28.00
CA GLN A 4 54.28 20.78 28.26
C GLN A 4 53.56 21.97 27.60
N MET A 5 53.02 21.76 26.39
CA MET A 5 52.26 22.78 25.65
C MET A 5 50.90 23.11 26.29
N VAL A 6 50.20 22.12 26.84
CA VAL A 6 48.94 22.35 27.59
C VAL A 6 49.23 22.98 28.96
N ALA A 7 50.38 22.67 29.58
CA ALA A 7 50.77 23.24 30.86
C ALA A 7 51.19 24.72 30.78
N SER A 8 51.62 25.22 29.61
CA SER A 8 52.00 26.63 29.38
C SER A 8 50.81 27.57 29.14
N ILE A 9 49.59 27.06 29.07
CA ILE A 9 48.38 27.83 28.75
C ILE A 9 47.62 28.19 30.04
N PRO A 10 46.90 29.33 30.11
CA PRO A 10 46.06 29.67 31.25
C PRO A 10 45.07 28.55 31.60
N LYS A 11 44.91 28.24 32.89
CA LYS A 11 44.10 27.10 33.37
C LYS A 11 42.66 27.13 32.84
N GLU A 12 42.13 28.32 32.61
CA GLU A 12 40.78 28.59 32.10
C GLU A 12 40.59 28.15 30.64
N GLU A 13 41.65 28.18 29.83
CA GLU A 13 41.61 27.84 28.38
C GLU A 13 42.00 26.39 28.10
N ARG A 14 42.66 25.71 29.06
CA ARG A 14 43.15 24.33 28.88
C ARG A 14 42.05 23.35 28.51
N HIS A 15 40.87 23.50 29.11
CA HIS A 15 39.75 22.59 28.84
C HIS A 15 39.24 22.72 27.40
N ALA A 16 39.04 23.97 26.94
CA ALA A 16 38.59 24.24 25.58
C ALA A 16 39.61 23.75 24.54
N LEU A 17 40.91 23.98 24.79
CA LEU A 17 41.96 23.49 23.91
C LEU A 17 42.00 21.95 23.87
N VAL A 18 41.95 21.28 25.01
CA VAL A 18 41.98 19.81 25.07
C VAL A 18 40.78 19.22 24.33
N ALA A 19 39.58 19.78 24.51
CA ALA A 19 38.38 19.38 23.78
C ALA A 19 38.53 19.59 22.25
N SER A 20 39.08 20.73 21.83
CA SER A 20 39.32 21.04 20.42
C SER A 20 40.35 20.11 19.77
N MET A 21 41.44 19.82 20.49
CA MET A 21 42.46 18.85 20.07
C MET A 21 41.87 17.45 19.97
N GLN A 22 41.02 17.05 20.92
CA GLN A 22 40.32 15.78 20.90
C GLN A 22 39.42 15.66 19.67
N LEU A 23 38.58 16.66 19.41
CA LEU A 23 37.71 16.70 18.24
C LEU A 23 38.50 16.61 16.93
N LEU A 24 39.60 17.37 16.81
CA LEU A 24 40.46 17.35 15.63
C LEU A 24 41.08 15.96 15.41
N LEU A 25 41.59 15.33 16.47
CA LEU A 25 42.17 13.98 16.40
C LEU A 25 41.12 12.93 16.05
N TRP A 26 39.91 13.03 16.60
CA TRP A 26 38.78 12.17 16.21
C TRP A 26 38.36 12.37 14.76
N ALA A 27 38.29 13.61 14.28
CA ALA A 27 37.97 13.91 12.89
C ALA A 27 39.04 13.36 11.94
N PHE A 28 40.32 13.48 12.30
CA PHE A 28 41.41 12.96 11.51
C PHE A 28 41.43 11.42 11.48
N ASP A 29 41.23 10.78 12.63
CA ASP A 29 41.06 9.32 12.72
C ASP A 29 39.86 8.82 11.90
N TRP A 30 38.73 9.52 11.96
CA TRP A 30 37.56 9.21 11.14
C TRP A 30 37.86 9.26 9.64
N GLN A 31 38.56 10.29 9.17
CA GLN A 31 38.96 10.42 7.76
C GLN A 31 39.96 9.34 7.34
N VAL A 32 40.97 9.05 8.17
CA VAL A 32 41.95 7.99 7.89
C VAL A 32 41.29 6.63 7.80
N VAL A 33 40.35 6.31 8.69
CA VAL A 33 39.71 4.99 8.72
C VAL A 33 38.72 4.78 7.57
N PHE A 34 37.97 5.82 7.17
CA PHE A 34 36.84 5.65 6.24
C PHE A 34 37.02 6.27 4.85
N SER A 35 38.03 7.12 4.65
CA SER A 35 38.17 7.90 3.42
C SER A 35 39.53 7.77 2.75
N ILE A 36 40.59 7.47 3.51
CA ILE A 36 41.97 7.49 3.00
C ILE A 36 42.59 6.09 3.08
N PRO A 37 43.08 5.51 1.97
CA PRO A 37 43.90 4.31 2.05
C PRO A 37 45.26 4.65 2.68
N VAL A 38 45.44 4.29 3.95
CA VAL A 38 46.67 4.53 4.70
C VAL A 38 47.38 3.20 4.96
N SER A 39 48.68 3.14 4.69
CA SER A 39 49.51 1.95 4.96
C SER A 39 49.63 1.68 6.46
N ASP A 40 49.86 0.42 6.84
CA ASP A 40 50.03 0.04 8.26
C ASP A 40 51.19 0.77 8.93
N ALA A 41 52.27 1.05 8.19
CA ALA A 41 53.41 1.83 8.67
C ALA A 41 53.00 3.27 9.02
N MET A 42 52.27 3.94 8.13
CA MET A 42 51.78 5.31 8.38
C MET A 42 50.77 5.34 9.54
N GLN A 43 49.95 4.31 9.72
CA GLN A 43 49.08 4.20 10.90
C GLN A 43 49.88 4.07 12.20
N GLN A 44 50.97 3.30 12.21
CA GLN A 44 51.84 3.17 13.39
C GLN A 44 52.52 4.52 13.73
N ASP A 45 53.00 5.24 12.73
CA ASP A 45 53.59 6.57 12.93
C ASP A 45 52.58 7.57 13.51
N LEU A 46 51.35 7.59 12.97
CA LEU A 46 50.27 8.42 13.49
C LEU A 46 49.92 8.06 14.94
N ARG A 47 49.87 6.77 15.29
CA ARG A 47 49.67 6.33 16.68
C ARG A 47 50.78 6.83 17.61
N ALA A 48 52.03 6.78 17.18
CA ALA A 48 53.16 7.27 17.98
C ALA A 48 53.05 8.77 18.31
N LEU A 49 52.37 9.54 17.47
CA LEU A 49 52.12 10.97 17.66
C LEU A 49 50.88 11.28 18.52
N THR A 50 50.02 10.28 18.78
CA THR A 50 48.79 10.51 19.56
C THR A 50 49.05 10.68 21.06
N PRO A 51 48.31 11.58 21.73
CA PRO A 51 48.42 11.71 23.19
C PRO A 51 47.96 10.43 23.90
N ALA A 52 48.70 10.01 24.93
CA ALA A 52 48.44 8.78 25.69
C ALA A 52 47.05 8.70 26.38
N TRP A 53 46.31 9.82 26.49
CA TRP A 53 44.95 9.85 27.02
C TRP A 53 43.87 9.57 25.96
N LEU A 54 44.24 9.57 24.67
CA LEU A 54 43.42 9.11 23.54
C LEU A 54 43.99 7.80 23.00
N THR A 55 44.00 6.79 23.86
CA THR A 55 44.24 5.42 23.40
C THR A 55 43.10 5.04 22.44
N ASP A 56 43.39 4.31 21.37
CA ASP A 56 42.42 3.75 20.41
C ASP A 56 42.22 4.50 19.08
N LEU A 57 42.98 5.59 18.84
CA LEU A 57 43.07 6.23 17.52
C LEU A 57 43.95 5.44 16.53
N PHE A 58 43.61 5.53 15.25
CA PHE A 58 44.30 4.96 14.10
C PHE A 58 44.54 3.45 14.18
N GLN A 59 43.79 2.72 15.01
CA GLN A 59 43.88 1.26 15.09
C GLN A 59 43.31 0.60 13.82
N ALA A 60 43.89 -0.51 13.34
CA ALA A 60 43.38 -1.26 12.18
C ALA A 60 42.27 -2.25 12.59
N THR A 61 42.44 -2.91 13.73
CA THR A 61 41.53 -3.92 14.29
C THR A 61 41.03 -3.51 15.66
N ALA A 62 39.76 -3.78 15.96
CA ALA A 62 39.20 -3.54 17.30
C ALA A 62 39.81 -4.55 18.30
N PRO A 63 40.34 -4.13 19.46
CA PRO A 63 40.80 -5.07 20.47
C PRO A 63 39.59 -5.86 20.98
N ALA A 64 39.66 -7.19 20.95
CA ALA A 64 38.59 -8.07 21.43
C ALA A 64 38.18 -7.80 22.90
N ALA A 65 39.09 -7.22 23.69
CA ALA A 65 38.90 -6.89 25.11
C ALA A 65 38.15 -5.56 25.38
N ALA A 66 38.08 -4.64 24.42
CA ALA A 66 37.40 -3.35 24.63
C ALA A 66 35.87 -3.47 24.70
N ALA A 67 35.32 -4.62 24.30
CA ALA A 67 33.89 -4.90 24.28
C ALA A 67 33.27 -5.10 25.68
N GLU A 68 34.07 -5.41 26.72
CA GLU A 68 33.56 -5.70 28.07
C GLU A 68 33.81 -4.58 29.09
N GLU A 69 34.78 -3.68 28.87
CA GLU A 69 35.13 -2.60 29.82
C GLU A 69 34.47 -1.23 29.53
N GLY A 70 33.57 -1.16 28.53
CA GLY A 70 33.05 0.07 27.91
C GLY A 70 32.26 1.06 28.79
N ALA A 71 32.11 0.82 30.09
CA ALA A 71 31.35 1.70 30.98
C ALA A 71 32.13 2.92 31.49
N LYS A 72 33.48 2.93 31.43
CA LYS A 72 34.30 3.98 32.07
C LYS A 72 35.23 4.77 31.15
N LYS A 73 35.43 4.34 29.90
CA LYS A 73 36.39 4.96 28.97
C LYS A 73 35.69 5.46 27.71
N LEU A 74 35.95 6.72 27.36
CA LEU A 74 35.41 7.35 26.16
C LEU A 74 36.11 6.79 24.92
N LEU A 75 35.41 5.96 24.15
CA LEU A 75 35.94 5.39 22.90
C LEU A 75 35.97 6.42 21.77
N ALA A 76 36.93 6.30 20.86
CA ALA A 76 36.98 7.12 19.67
C ALA A 76 35.78 6.84 18.74
N PRO A 77 35.18 7.86 18.08
CA PRO A 77 34.03 7.67 17.21
C PRO A 77 34.24 6.63 16.09
N SER A 78 35.43 6.60 15.49
CA SER A 78 35.76 5.62 14.43
C SER A 78 35.74 4.19 14.95
N HIS A 79 36.14 4.00 16.21
CA HIS A 79 36.18 2.70 16.88
C HIS A 79 34.76 2.18 17.10
N VAL A 80 33.89 3.03 17.64
CA VAL A 80 32.47 2.72 17.84
C VAL A 80 31.81 2.29 16.52
N LYS A 81 32.00 3.07 15.44
CA LYS A 81 31.43 2.73 14.12
C LYS A 81 31.97 1.40 13.57
N ARG A 82 33.26 1.12 13.70
CA ARG A 82 33.85 -0.16 13.25
C ARG A 82 33.33 -1.34 14.05
N GLN A 83 33.26 -1.21 15.37
CA GLN A 83 32.72 -2.26 16.23
C GLN A 83 31.25 -2.53 15.91
N ALA A 84 30.46 -1.47 15.66
CA ALA A 84 29.08 -1.60 15.21
C ALA A 84 28.96 -2.35 13.87
N LEU A 85 29.84 -2.05 12.90
CA LEU A 85 29.88 -2.77 11.61
C LEU A 85 30.23 -4.26 11.77
N LEU A 86 31.21 -4.58 12.63
CA LEU A 86 31.58 -5.96 12.94
C LEU A 86 30.43 -6.71 13.62
N LEU A 87 29.79 -6.08 14.61
CA LEU A 87 28.65 -6.66 15.31
C LEU A 87 27.45 -6.84 14.37
N ALA A 88 27.23 -5.93 13.42
CA ALA A 88 26.13 -6.03 12.45
C ALA A 88 26.20 -7.28 11.57
N GLN A 89 27.40 -7.84 11.36
CA GLN A 89 27.63 -9.06 10.58
C GLN A 89 27.30 -10.36 11.36
N GLY A 90 27.22 -10.30 12.70
CA GLY A 90 26.87 -11.43 13.55
C GLY A 90 25.35 -11.59 13.78
N HIS A 91 24.87 -12.84 13.92
CA HIS A 91 23.46 -13.12 14.22
C HIS A 91 23.13 -12.92 15.73
N GLU A 92 24.05 -13.20 16.65
CA GLU A 92 23.81 -13.17 18.11
C GLU A 92 24.18 -11.83 18.81
N THR A 93 24.25 -10.73 18.07
CA THR A 93 24.87 -9.47 18.55
C THR A 93 23.89 -8.36 18.91
N LEU A 94 22.58 -8.59 18.82
CA LEU A 94 21.55 -7.56 19.01
C LEU A 94 21.60 -6.87 20.40
N PRO A 95 21.73 -7.58 21.53
CA PRO A 95 21.82 -6.93 22.84
C PRO A 95 23.05 -6.01 22.97
N ARG A 96 24.18 -6.41 22.36
CA ARG A 96 25.41 -5.61 22.34
C ARG A 96 25.25 -4.34 21.51
N LEU A 97 24.58 -4.43 20.36
CA LEU A 97 24.27 -3.27 19.53
C LEU A 97 23.30 -2.29 20.23
N LEU A 98 22.30 -2.81 20.96
CA LEU A 98 21.38 -1.97 21.74
C LEU A 98 22.10 -1.25 22.88
N HIS A 99 22.96 -1.95 23.61
CA HIS A 99 23.78 -1.35 24.66
C HIS A 99 24.72 -0.27 24.10
N MET A 100 25.37 -0.55 22.97
CA MET A 100 26.22 0.43 22.27
C MET A 100 25.41 1.65 21.81
N TYR A 101 24.21 1.45 21.30
CA TYR A 101 23.32 2.55 20.91
C TYR A 101 22.96 3.44 22.11
N GLU A 102 22.58 2.87 23.25
CA GLU A 102 22.28 3.63 24.48
C GLU A 102 23.49 4.40 25.00
N TRP A 103 24.66 3.78 24.95
CA TRP A 103 25.92 4.44 25.29
C TRP A 103 26.17 5.63 24.38
N VAL A 104 26.06 5.46 23.05
CA VAL A 104 26.28 6.54 22.07
C VAL A 104 25.30 7.68 22.28
N VAL A 105 24.00 7.39 22.45
CA VAL A 105 22.97 8.39 22.73
C VAL A 105 23.35 9.23 23.96
N THR A 106 23.70 8.57 25.05
CA THR A 106 24.08 9.24 26.30
C THR A 106 25.28 10.17 26.12
N HIS A 107 26.25 9.80 25.27
CA HIS A 107 27.45 10.60 25.03
C HIS A 107 27.20 11.76 24.04
N GLU A 108 26.42 11.55 22.99
CA GLU A 108 26.02 12.61 22.06
C GLU A 108 25.11 13.66 22.73
N GLU A 109 24.27 13.26 23.69
CA GLU A 109 23.48 14.19 24.49
C GLU A 109 24.36 15.07 25.40
N ARG A 110 25.44 14.51 25.93
CA ARG A 110 26.36 15.19 26.88
C ARG A 110 27.47 16.01 26.20
N SER A 111 27.84 15.69 24.96
CA SER A 111 28.95 16.32 24.24
C SER A 111 28.57 16.68 22.81
N ALA A 112 28.57 18.00 22.52
CA ALA A 112 28.35 18.50 21.16
C ALA A 112 29.46 18.04 20.20
N ASP A 113 30.71 17.98 20.67
CA ASP A 113 31.87 17.55 19.89
C ASP A 113 31.74 16.08 19.44
N PHE A 114 31.20 15.21 20.30
CA PHE A 114 30.94 13.81 19.96
C PHE A 114 29.74 13.66 19.00
N ARG A 115 28.73 14.53 19.12
CA ARG A 115 27.51 14.50 18.28
C ARG A 115 27.78 14.74 16.79
N ILE A 116 28.83 15.46 16.44
CA ILE A 116 29.18 15.77 15.03
C ILE A 116 29.35 14.50 14.19
N PHE A 117 29.74 13.38 14.81
CA PHE A 117 29.96 12.11 14.11
C PHE A 117 28.67 11.33 13.80
N GLY A 118 27.51 11.73 14.36
CA GLY A 118 26.20 11.16 14.04
C GLY A 118 26.11 9.64 14.23
N LEU A 119 26.77 9.11 15.25
CA LEU A 119 26.85 7.67 15.51
C LEU A 119 25.50 7.09 15.94
N SER A 120 24.68 7.85 16.65
CA SER A 120 23.33 7.40 17.04
C SER A 120 22.45 7.14 15.81
N VAL A 121 22.52 8.03 14.80
CA VAL A 121 21.82 7.88 13.52
C VAL A 121 22.32 6.64 12.78
N PHE A 122 23.64 6.46 12.70
CA PHE A 122 24.25 5.30 12.06
C PHE A 122 23.83 3.98 12.72
N LEU A 123 23.99 3.86 14.04
CA LEU A 123 23.61 2.68 14.82
C LEU A 123 22.10 2.44 14.76
N GLY A 124 21.29 3.50 14.81
CA GLY A 124 19.85 3.42 14.64
C GLY A 124 19.47 2.79 13.30
N ASN A 125 20.08 3.24 12.20
CA ASN A 125 19.87 2.65 10.87
C ASN A 125 20.33 1.18 10.81
N VAL A 126 21.43 0.82 11.46
CA VAL A 126 21.90 -0.58 11.56
C VAL A 126 20.88 -1.44 12.31
N LEU A 127 20.40 -0.97 13.47
CA LEU A 127 19.43 -1.67 14.31
C LEU A 127 18.09 -1.84 13.60
N LEU A 128 17.56 -0.79 12.96
CA LEU A 128 16.26 -0.83 12.26
C LEU A 128 16.25 -1.81 11.08
N ARG A 129 17.41 -2.20 10.54
CA ARG A 129 17.54 -3.24 9.52
C ARG A 129 17.45 -4.66 10.09
N ARG A 130 17.56 -4.84 11.41
CA ARG A 130 17.50 -6.16 12.07
C ARG A 130 16.04 -6.59 12.25
N ARG A 131 15.69 -7.75 11.70
CA ARG A 131 14.32 -8.31 11.80
C ARG A 131 13.91 -8.69 13.22
N GLU A 132 14.89 -8.96 14.08
CA GLU A 132 14.71 -9.41 15.46
C GLU A 132 14.55 -8.25 16.46
N LEU A 133 14.66 -6.99 16.01
CA LEU A 133 14.57 -5.82 16.87
C LEU A 133 13.16 -5.73 17.50
N PRO A 134 13.03 -5.69 18.84
CA PRO A 134 11.74 -5.52 19.49
C PRO A 134 11.07 -4.21 19.07
N GLU A 135 9.74 -4.25 18.92
CA GLU A 135 8.96 -3.09 18.45
C GLU A 135 9.15 -1.85 19.33
N LYS A 136 9.21 -2.04 20.66
CA LYS A 136 9.43 -0.96 21.62
C LYS A 136 10.75 -0.23 21.37
N ASP A 137 11.81 -0.97 21.09
CA ASP A 137 13.14 -0.42 20.84
C ASP A 137 13.20 0.26 19.47
N ALA A 138 12.60 -0.35 18.45
CA ALA A 138 12.45 0.26 17.13
C ALA A 138 11.70 1.60 17.19
N CYS A 139 10.58 1.68 17.91
CA CYS A 139 9.85 2.93 18.13
C CYS A 139 10.72 3.98 18.84
N ARG A 140 11.44 3.59 19.91
CA ARG A 140 12.35 4.49 20.63
C ARG A 140 13.45 5.04 19.71
N ILE A 141 14.06 4.17 18.91
CA ILE A 141 15.11 4.55 17.95
C ILE A 141 14.55 5.50 16.88
N ILE A 142 13.40 5.18 16.29
CA ILE A 142 12.73 6.04 15.29
C ILE A 142 12.45 7.42 15.88
N SER A 143 11.88 7.48 17.09
CA SER A 143 11.58 8.75 17.78
C SER A 143 12.83 9.56 18.10
N TYR A 144 13.95 8.92 18.47
CA TYR A 144 15.19 9.62 18.79
C TYR A 144 15.91 10.13 17.53
N VAL A 145 16.09 9.26 16.53
CA VAL A 145 16.84 9.60 15.31
C VAL A 145 16.06 10.57 14.43
N GLY A 146 14.72 10.50 14.44
CA GLY A 146 13.86 11.46 13.77
C GLY A 146 14.14 11.57 12.28
N SER A 147 14.19 12.80 11.76
CA SER A 147 14.41 13.11 10.34
C SER A 147 15.84 12.85 9.86
N SER A 148 16.78 12.53 10.75
CA SER A 148 18.15 12.16 10.38
C SER A 148 18.28 10.71 9.90
N ALA A 149 17.26 9.87 10.10
CA ALA A 149 17.25 8.48 9.65
C ALA A 149 17.13 8.37 8.13
N ASP A 150 17.54 7.23 7.58
CA ASP A 150 17.36 6.93 6.16
C ASP A 150 15.86 6.85 5.82
N VAL A 151 15.41 7.70 4.87
CA VAL A 151 13.99 7.80 4.48
C VAL A 151 13.44 6.48 3.96
N THR A 152 14.23 5.73 3.19
CA THR A 152 13.82 4.44 2.64
C THR A 152 13.63 3.42 3.75
N LEU A 153 14.52 3.42 4.75
CA LEU A 153 14.44 2.54 5.91
C LEU A 153 13.24 2.89 6.81
N LEU A 154 13.03 4.16 7.12
CA LEU A 154 11.87 4.62 7.88
C LEU A 154 10.55 4.20 7.20
N LEU A 155 10.48 4.39 5.87
CA LEU A 155 9.32 3.98 5.08
C LEU A 155 9.09 2.48 5.17
N GLN A 156 10.14 1.66 5.06
CA GLN A 156 10.04 0.21 5.24
C GLN A 156 9.49 -0.17 6.63
N CYS A 157 9.96 0.48 7.70
CA CYS A 157 9.44 0.27 9.05
C CYS A 157 7.94 0.64 9.16
N GLY A 158 7.54 1.80 8.64
CA GLY A 158 6.16 2.27 8.70
C GLY A 158 5.16 1.49 7.82
N VAL A 159 5.64 0.94 6.69
CA VAL A 159 4.85 0.04 5.83
C VAL A 159 4.69 -1.33 6.50
N ALA A 160 5.78 -1.87 7.06
CA ALA A 160 5.81 -3.21 7.67
C ALA A 160 5.02 -3.29 8.98
N ASN A 161 5.06 -2.25 9.83
CA ASN A 161 4.40 -2.24 11.13
C ASN A 161 3.39 -1.08 11.26
N ARG A 162 2.12 -1.44 11.52
CA ARG A 162 1.03 -0.45 11.70
C ARG A 162 1.25 0.47 12.90
N ASN A 163 1.86 -0.02 13.97
CA ASN A 163 2.10 0.76 15.19
C ASN A 163 3.19 1.81 15.00
N MET A 164 4.19 1.51 14.17
CA MET A 164 5.26 2.46 13.80
C MET A 164 4.82 3.49 12.76
N ARG A 165 3.77 3.18 11.99
CA ARG A 165 3.30 3.99 10.87
C ARG A 165 3.04 5.44 11.27
N ALA A 166 2.38 5.68 12.39
CA ALA A 166 2.06 7.02 12.85
C ALA A 166 3.32 7.83 13.20
N SER A 167 4.27 7.21 13.90
CA SER A 167 5.55 7.85 14.27
C SER A 167 6.39 8.19 13.05
N VAL A 168 6.50 7.26 12.11
CA VAL A 168 7.21 7.47 10.83
C VAL A 168 6.56 8.58 10.01
N ALA A 169 5.23 8.59 9.93
CA ALA A 169 4.52 9.65 9.21
C ALA A 169 4.73 11.02 9.85
N ASN A 170 4.74 11.09 11.19
CA ASN A 170 5.01 12.34 11.88
C ASN A 170 6.42 12.85 11.57
N ILE A 171 7.43 11.97 11.48
CA ILE A 171 8.78 12.35 11.06
C ILE A 171 8.78 12.91 9.64
N PHE A 172 8.20 12.19 8.66
CA PHE A 172 8.17 12.68 7.29
C PHE A 172 7.39 13.99 7.15
N SER A 173 6.35 14.21 7.96
CA SER A 173 5.60 15.46 7.97
C SER A 173 6.38 16.67 8.51
N GLN A 174 7.54 16.45 9.16
CA GLN A 174 8.45 17.50 9.61
C GLN A 174 9.57 17.77 8.59
N MET A 175 9.64 16.97 7.53
CA MET A 175 10.63 17.10 6.47
C MET A 175 10.01 17.80 5.27
N ASN A 176 10.85 18.45 4.46
CA ASN A 176 10.44 19.05 3.19
C ASN A 176 11.13 18.35 2.03
N GLY A 177 10.48 18.35 0.87
CA GLY A 177 11.04 17.89 -0.39
C GLY A 177 10.52 16.53 -0.87
N PRO A 178 10.99 16.09 -2.05
CA PRO A 178 10.39 14.99 -2.81
C PRO A 178 10.49 13.63 -2.09
N SER A 179 11.57 13.37 -1.36
CA SER A 179 11.74 12.09 -0.65
C SER A 179 10.69 11.90 0.45
N ALA A 180 10.47 12.94 1.27
CA ALA A 180 9.48 12.91 2.35
C ALA A 180 8.04 12.87 1.80
N TYR A 181 7.77 13.71 0.79
CA TYR A 181 6.48 13.72 0.08
C TYR A 181 6.12 12.34 -0.47
N THR A 182 7.03 11.73 -1.23
CA THR A 182 6.79 10.42 -1.85
C THR A 182 6.63 9.32 -0.80
N ALA A 183 7.41 9.37 0.28
CA ALA A 183 7.29 8.40 1.38
C ALA A 183 5.93 8.52 2.11
N LEU A 184 5.45 9.74 2.36
CA LEU A 184 4.12 9.97 2.95
C LEU A 184 3.00 9.45 2.06
N LYS A 185 3.08 9.70 0.74
CA LYS A 185 2.11 9.18 -0.22
C LYS A 185 2.09 7.66 -0.24
N GLU A 186 3.25 7.01 -0.22
CA GLU A 186 3.33 5.54 -0.13
C GLU A 186 2.78 5.02 1.21
N LEU A 187 2.95 5.75 2.30
CA LEU A 187 2.47 5.33 3.62
C LEU A 187 0.96 5.50 3.79
N TRP A 188 0.36 6.50 3.14
CA TRP A 188 -1.05 6.87 3.25
C TRP A 188 -1.86 6.70 1.96
N TRP A 189 -1.37 5.95 0.97
CA TRP A 189 -2.07 5.77 -0.30
C TRP A 189 -3.51 5.25 -0.17
N LYS A 190 -3.86 4.55 0.92
CA LYS A 190 -5.24 4.08 1.19
C LYS A 190 -6.11 5.08 1.95
N THR A 191 -5.51 6.14 2.48
CA THR A 191 -6.14 7.09 3.41
C THR A 191 -5.83 8.52 2.97
N PRO A 192 -6.39 8.96 1.82
CA PRO A 192 -6.15 10.32 1.31
C PRO A 192 -6.59 11.41 2.30
N ASP A 193 -7.56 11.11 3.17
CA ASP A 193 -7.96 12.02 4.26
C ASP A 193 -6.80 12.40 5.18
N LYS A 194 -5.84 11.50 5.42
CA LYS A 194 -4.65 11.80 6.24
C LYS A 194 -3.68 12.73 5.54
N PHE A 195 -3.54 12.59 4.24
CA PHE A 195 -2.72 13.50 3.45
C PHE A 195 -3.38 14.89 3.37
N ARG A 196 -4.71 14.94 3.24
CA ARG A 196 -5.49 16.19 3.35
C ARG A 196 -5.31 16.88 4.70
N GLU A 197 -5.50 16.17 5.82
CA GLU A 197 -5.29 16.71 7.17
C GLU A 197 -3.86 17.25 7.34
N LEU A 198 -2.87 16.54 6.81
CA LEU A 198 -1.49 16.99 6.83
C LEU A 198 -1.31 18.29 6.05
N GLN A 199 -1.84 18.34 4.83
CA GLN A 199 -1.73 19.51 3.97
C GLN A 199 -2.42 20.74 4.58
N GLU A 200 -3.59 20.56 5.21
CA GLU A 200 -4.31 21.64 5.89
C GLU A 200 -3.59 22.13 7.15
N SER A 201 -2.78 21.28 7.80
CA SER A 201 -2.09 21.62 9.05
C SER A 201 -0.64 22.09 8.86
N ARG A 202 0.04 21.65 7.80
CA ARG A 202 1.48 21.92 7.56
C ARG A 202 1.81 22.47 6.18
N GLY A 203 0.83 22.60 5.30
CA GLY A 203 1.03 23.03 3.91
C GLY A 203 1.58 21.91 3.03
N ASP A 204 2.27 22.31 1.96
CA ASP A 204 2.75 21.38 0.95
C ASP A 204 4.15 20.87 1.28
N ILE A 205 4.25 19.57 1.59
CA ILE A 205 5.51 18.90 1.90
C ILE A 205 6.47 18.88 0.70
N LEU A 206 5.95 18.81 -0.53
CA LEU A 206 6.79 18.73 -1.72
C LEU A 206 7.60 20.01 -1.93
N SER A 207 6.92 21.17 -1.90
CA SER A 207 7.54 22.49 -2.05
C SER A 207 8.09 23.07 -0.74
N GLY A 208 7.65 22.58 0.41
CA GLY A 208 7.95 23.15 1.73
C GLY A 208 7.18 24.44 2.04
N VAL A 209 6.16 24.78 1.25
CA VAL A 209 5.37 26.01 1.44
C VAL A 209 4.25 25.75 2.44
N ALA A 210 4.40 26.30 3.65
CA ALA A 210 3.46 26.10 4.77
C ALA A 210 2.02 26.59 4.50
N SER A 211 1.85 27.55 3.60
CA SER A 211 0.54 28.10 3.20
C SER A 211 -0.07 27.39 1.99
N ALA A 212 0.64 26.48 1.33
CA ALA A 212 0.14 25.79 0.15
C ALA A 212 -0.76 24.62 0.55
N ASN A 213 -2.07 24.82 0.46
CA ASN A 213 -3.06 23.76 0.68
C ASN A 213 -4.09 23.70 -0.46
N TRP A 214 -4.84 22.60 -0.54
CA TRP A 214 -5.77 22.37 -1.64
C TRP A 214 -6.94 23.38 -1.72
N LYS A 215 -7.42 23.91 -0.57
CA LYS A 215 -8.51 24.89 -0.54
C LYS A 215 -8.03 26.22 -1.08
N ASP A 216 -6.92 26.73 -0.53
CA ASP A 216 -6.35 28.01 -0.93
C ASP A 216 -5.92 27.98 -2.40
N ALA A 217 -5.36 26.86 -2.87
CA ALA A 217 -4.99 26.70 -4.28
C ALA A 217 -6.21 26.70 -5.21
N LEU A 218 -7.29 26.01 -4.81
CA LEU A 218 -8.55 25.99 -5.55
C LEU A 218 -9.17 27.39 -5.61
N GLU A 219 -9.33 28.06 -4.46
CA GLU A 219 -9.90 29.41 -4.36
C GLU A 219 -9.10 30.42 -5.19
N LYS A 220 -7.76 30.38 -5.13
CA LYS A 220 -6.90 31.23 -5.96
C LYS A 220 -7.09 30.98 -7.45
N THR A 221 -7.20 29.70 -7.84
CA THR A 221 -7.40 29.32 -9.25
C THR A 221 -8.76 29.79 -9.75
N GLU A 222 -9.83 29.53 -8.99
CA GLU A 222 -11.20 29.95 -9.32
C GLU A 222 -11.33 31.48 -9.37
N TYR A 223 -10.74 32.18 -8.41
CA TYR A 223 -10.74 33.65 -8.39
C TYR A 223 -10.01 34.22 -9.61
N ALA A 224 -8.80 33.74 -9.89
CA ALA A 224 -8.01 34.17 -11.05
C ALA A 224 -8.73 33.86 -12.38
N GLN A 225 -9.42 32.72 -12.46
CA GLN A 225 -10.27 32.37 -13.61
C GLN A 225 -11.45 33.34 -13.75
N ALA A 226 -12.13 33.66 -12.64
CA ALA A 226 -13.30 34.54 -12.63
C ALA A 226 -12.97 35.99 -13.03
N VAL A 227 -11.80 36.50 -12.64
CA VAL A 227 -11.34 37.85 -13.03
C VAL A 227 -10.63 37.88 -14.39
N GLY A 228 -10.51 36.72 -15.07
CA GLY A 228 -9.87 36.62 -16.38
C GLY A 228 -8.34 36.74 -16.35
N ASP A 229 -7.69 36.55 -15.20
CA ASP A 229 -6.24 36.60 -15.07
C ASP A 229 -5.60 35.31 -15.61
N GLY A 230 -4.91 35.39 -16.75
CA GLY A 230 -4.23 34.26 -17.37
C GLY A 230 -3.19 33.54 -16.51
N SER A 231 -2.82 34.08 -15.34
CA SER A 231 -1.95 33.42 -14.36
C SER A 231 -2.55 32.12 -13.80
N TRP A 232 -3.88 31.95 -13.80
CA TRP A 232 -4.54 30.72 -13.29
C TRP A 232 -4.03 29.46 -14.00
N ARG A 233 -3.72 29.54 -15.30
CA ARG A 233 -3.17 28.41 -16.08
C ARG A 233 -1.77 27.99 -15.62
N LYS A 234 -0.97 28.92 -15.09
CA LYS A 234 0.36 28.61 -14.56
C LYS A 234 0.28 27.89 -13.20
N GLN A 235 -0.76 28.19 -12.42
CA GLN A 235 -1.00 27.61 -11.09
C GLN A 235 -1.73 26.26 -11.18
N LEU A 236 -2.44 26.01 -12.29
CA LEU A 236 -3.32 24.86 -12.48
C LEU A 236 -2.64 23.51 -12.21
N ALA A 237 -1.39 23.31 -12.64
CA ALA A 237 -0.68 22.06 -12.40
C ALA A 237 -0.43 21.78 -10.90
N GLU A 238 -0.21 22.83 -10.12
CA GLU A 238 -0.06 22.73 -8.66
C GLU A 238 -1.41 22.48 -8.01
N THR A 239 -2.44 23.22 -8.40
CA THR A 239 -3.83 23.03 -7.91
C THR A 239 -4.32 21.60 -8.16
N ILE A 240 -4.11 21.05 -9.36
CA ILE A 240 -4.45 19.67 -9.72
C ILE A 240 -3.77 18.67 -8.78
N ARG A 241 -2.47 18.85 -8.50
CA ARG A 241 -1.72 17.98 -7.60
C ARG A 241 -2.24 18.04 -6.18
N LEU A 242 -2.40 19.25 -5.64
CA LEU A 242 -2.89 19.45 -4.28
C LEU A 242 -4.31 18.87 -4.11
N LEU A 243 -5.17 18.98 -5.12
CA LEU A 243 -6.50 18.35 -5.14
C LEU A 243 -6.43 16.81 -5.18
N SER A 244 -5.57 16.26 -6.05
CA SER A 244 -5.35 14.81 -6.15
C SER A 244 -4.86 14.23 -4.81
N ASP A 245 -3.86 14.90 -4.22
CA ASP A 245 -3.28 14.57 -2.92
C ASP A 245 -4.32 14.60 -1.79
N ALA A 246 -5.21 15.60 -1.79
CA ALA A 246 -6.30 15.75 -0.82
C ALA A 246 -7.48 14.76 -1.01
N GLY A 247 -7.41 13.89 -2.02
CA GLY A 247 -8.48 12.94 -2.36
C GLY A 247 -9.67 13.56 -3.09
N LYS A 248 -9.55 14.79 -3.60
CA LYS A 248 -10.58 15.48 -4.38
C LYS A 248 -10.54 15.04 -5.84
N HIS A 249 -10.62 13.74 -6.05
CA HIS A 249 -10.36 13.07 -7.33
C HIS A 249 -11.26 13.54 -8.48
N GLU A 250 -12.57 13.72 -8.27
CA GLU A 250 -13.46 14.21 -9.34
C GLU A 250 -13.17 15.66 -9.75
N LEU A 251 -12.87 16.54 -8.77
CA LEU A 251 -12.45 17.92 -9.05
C LEU A 251 -11.08 17.94 -9.76
N SER A 252 -10.14 17.11 -9.30
CA SER A 252 -8.84 16.97 -9.95
C SER A 252 -8.99 16.54 -11.43
N LEU A 253 -9.87 15.56 -11.74
CA LEU A 253 -10.16 15.17 -13.12
C LEU A 253 -10.74 16.31 -13.95
N GLN A 254 -11.67 17.07 -13.40
CA GLN A 254 -12.25 18.22 -14.11
C GLN A 254 -11.17 19.23 -14.52
N TYR A 255 -10.31 19.62 -13.59
CA TYR A 255 -9.21 20.55 -13.88
C TYR A 255 -8.13 19.96 -14.79
N ILE A 256 -7.90 18.65 -14.78
CA ILE A 256 -7.01 17.99 -15.74
C ILE A 256 -7.53 18.12 -17.18
N TRP A 257 -8.84 17.99 -17.40
CA TRP A 257 -9.42 18.21 -18.73
C TRP A 257 -9.31 19.68 -19.17
N GLU A 258 -9.45 20.62 -18.25
CA GLU A 258 -9.20 22.04 -18.51
C GLU A 258 -7.72 22.33 -18.80
N TYR A 259 -6.80 21.63 -18.14
CA TYR A 259 -5.36 21.74 -18.40
C TYR A 259 -5.01 21.31 -19.84
N HIS A 260 -5.53 20.16 -20.27
CA HIS A 260 -5.28 19.61 -21.60
C HIS A 260 -5.78 20.50 -22.74
N THR A 261 -6.83 21.29 -22.52
CA THR A 261 -7.39 22.18 -23.55
C THR A 261 -6.64 23.52 -23.68
N GLY A 262 -5.73 23.85 -22.74
CA GLY A 262 -5.28 25.24 -22.57
C GLY A 262 -3.77 25.54 -22.65
N SER A 263 -2.86 24.58 -22.42
CA SER A 263 -1.46 24.96 -22.08
C SER A 263 -0.33 24.34 -22.90
N GLY A 264 -0.57 23.35 -23.76
CA GLY A 264 0.44 22.80 -24.70
C GLY A 264 1.80 22.41 -24.08
N THR A 265 1.87 22.28 -22.75
CA THR A 265 3.08 22.00 -21.98
C THR A 265 2.75 20.91 -21.00
N ASP A 266 3.13 19.69 -21.35
CA ASP A 266 2.85 18.51 -20.54
C ASP A 266 3.76 18.49 -19.30
N ASN A 267 3.16 18.24 -18.14
CA ASN A 267 3.77 18.40 -16.82
C ASN A 267 3.70 17.07 -16.04
N LEU A 268 4.84 16.59 -15.56
CA LEU A 268 4.95 15.34 -14.80
C LEU A 268 4.09 15.36 -13.52
N SER A 269 3.87 16.53 -12.91
CA SER A 269 2.93 16.70 -11.80
C SER A 269 1.50 16.34 -12.19
N VAL A 270 1.06 16.75 -13.37
CA VAL A 270 -0.27 16.44 -13.91
C VAL A 270 -0.37 14.95 -14.25
N ALA A 271 0.67 14.36 -14.86
CA ALA A 271 0.73 12.92 -15.13
C ALA A 271 0.64 12.08 -13.84
N ALA A 272 1.39 12.45 -12.80
CA ALA A 272 1.35 11.79 -11.49
C ALA A 272 -0.05 11.91 -10.85
N SER A 273 -0.64 13.12 -10.88
CA SER A 273 -1.98 13.38 -10.33
C SER A 273 -3.08 12.60 -11.07
N LEU A 274 -3.00 12.53 -12.40
CA LEU A 274 -3.92 11.75 -13.22
C LEU A 274 -3.78 10.26 -12.90
N SER A 275 -2.56 9.73 -12.77
CA SER A 275 -2.32 8.32 -12.45
C SER A 275 -2.89 7.92 -11.08
N GLN A 276 -2.73 8.77 -10.06
CA GLN A 276 -3.28 8.58 -8.73
C GLN A 276 -4.81 8.62 -8.78
N THR A 277 -5.35 9.64 -9.44
CA THR A 277 -6.79 9.85 -9.56
C THR A 277 -7.46 8.72 -10.34
N ALA A 278 -6.85 8.25 -11.42
CA ALA A 278 -7.30 7.09 -12.17
C ALA A 278 -7.33 5.82 -11.31
N ARG A 279 -6.29 5.60 -10.50
CA ARG A 279 -6.22 4.47 -9.56
C ARG A 279 -7.32 4.51 -8.50
N HIS A 280 -7.65 5.68 -7.97
CA HIS A 280 -8.71 5.83 -6.95
C HIS A 280 -10.12 5.79 -7.52
N THR A 281 -10.33 6.31 -8.72
CA THR A 281 -11.63 6.29 -9.41
C THR A 281 -11.89 4.99 -10.18
N GLY A 282 -10.86 4.17 -10.35
CA GLY A 282 -10.95 2.89 -11.07
C GLY A 282 -11.05 3.02 -12.59
N LYS A 283 -10.74 4.19 -13.13
CA LYS A 283 -10.81 4.50 -14.57
C LYS A 283 -9.51 4.06 -15.27
N TRP A 284 -9.33 2.75 -15.44
CA TRP A 284 -8.07 2.17 -15.94
C TRP A 284 -7.61 2.69 -17.31
N TRP A 285 -8.55 3.10 -18.16
CA TRP A 285 -8.26 3.61 -19.51
C TRP A 285 -7.45 4.91 -19.49
N LEU A 286 -7.51 5.68 -18.38
CA LEU A 286 -6.71 6.89 -18.19
C LEU A 286 -5.20 6.61 -18.08
N ALA A 287 -4.76 5.35 -17.93
CA ALA A 287 -3.34 5.00 -18.00
C ALA A 287 -2.70 5.40 -19.35
N LEU A 288 -3.48 5.34 -20.43
CA LEU A 288 -2.99 5.73 -21.76
C LEU A 288 -2.78 7.25 -21.83
N ASP A 289 -3.66 8.02 -21.20
CA ASP A 289 -3.53 9.47 -21.11
C ASP A 289 -2.33 9.86 -20.25
N VAL A 290 -2.06 9.13 -19.16
CA VAL A 290 -0.84 9.30 -18.36
C VAL A 290 0.41 9.03 -19.21
N LEU A 291 0.41 8.00 -20.05
CA LEU A 291 1.53 7.71 -20.94
C LEU A 291 1.76 8.82 -21.96
N ASN A 292 0.70 9.33 -22.56
CA ASN A 292 0.79 10.46 -23.50
C ASN A 292 1.36 11.70 -22.81
N LEU A 293 0.92 11.99 -21.59
CA LEU A 293 1.48 13.08 -20.77
C LEU A 293 2.97 12.88 -20.46
N ILE A 294 3.39 11.66 -20.12
CA ILE A 294 4.79 11.35 -19.84
C ILE A 294 5.64 11.49 -21.11
N ALA A 295 5.18 10.95 -22.23
CA ALA A 295 5.92 10.97 -23.50
C ALA A 295 6.14 12.39 -24.04
N SER A 296 5.18 13.28 -23.78
CA SER A 296 5.27 14.68 -24.19
C SER A 296 5.90 15.60 -23.13
N ALA A 297 6.08 15.10 -21.90
CA ALA A 297 6.75 15.85 -20.84
C ALA A 297 8.24 16.01 -21.12
N ARG A 298 8.83 17.07 -20.56
CA ARG A 298 10.29 17.27 -20.63
C ARG A 298 11.01 16.18 -19.84
N ILE A 299 12.22 15.84 -20.29
CA ILE A 299 13.15 14.97 -19.55
C ILE A 299 13.30 15.50 -18.12
N PRO A 300 13.14 14.66 -17.07
CA PRO A 300 13.27 15.08 -15.68
C PRO A 300 14.56 15.87 -15.43
N GLN A 301 14.45 17.09 -14.89
CA GLN A 301 15.60 17.95 -14.59
C GLN A 301 15.90 18.02 -13.09
N SER A 302 14.97 17.58 -12.25
CA SER A 302 15.07 17.64 -10.80
C SER A 302 14.75 16.30 -10.13
N THR A 303 15.14 16.16 -8.86
CA THR A 303 14.76 15.00 -8.03
C THR A 303 13.25 14.92 -7.80
N ALA A 304 12.54 16.06 -7.82
CA ALA A 304 11.09 16.10 -7.77
C ALA A 304 10.45 15.56 -9.05
N ASP A 305 10.96 15.96 -10.22
CA ASP A 305 10.49 15.45 -11.51
C ASP A 305 10.69 13.93 -11.62
N ALA A 306 11.86 13.43 -11.18
CA ALA A 306 12.15 12.01 -11.17
C ALA A 306 11.20 11.24 -10.24
N ALA A 307 10.88 11.79 -9.07
CA ALA A 307 9.93 11.19 -8.15
C ALA A 307 8.49 11.18 -8.70
N LEU A 308 8.05 12.26 -9.35
CA LEU A 308 6.74 12.35 -9.99
C LEU A 308 6.62 11.40 -11.19
N LEU A 309 7.70 11.24 -11.96
CA LEU A 309 7.75 10.27 -13.05
C LEU A 309 7.65 8.83 -12.52
N ASP A 310 8.44 8.46 -11.50
CA ASP A 310 8.36 7.15 -10.84
C ASP A 310 6.96 6.88 -10.30
N GLU A 311 6.33 7.88 -9.69
CA GLU A 311 4.96 7.79 -9.19
C GLU A 311 3.96 7.53 -10.33
N ALA A 312 4.01 8.34 -11.39
CA ALA A 312 3.10 8.24 -12.52
C ALA A 312 3.17 6.86 -13.21
N GLN A 313 4.40 6.37 -13.43
CA GLN A 313 4.66 5.07 -14.02
C GLN A 313 4.21 3.93 -13.10
N THR A 314 4.61 3.95 -11.83
CA THR A 314 4.28 2.91 -10.86
C THR A 314 2.78 2.82 -10.63
N HIS A 315 2.08 3.94 -10.47
CA HIS A 315 0.64 3.96 -10.29
C HIS A 315 -0.11 3.46 -11.52
N SER A 316 0.32 3.85 -12.72
CA SER A 316 -0.28 3.37 -13.97
C SER A 316 -0.09 1.86 -14.13
N MET A 317 1.11 1.33 -13.86
CA MET A 317 1.37 -0.11 -13.87
C MET A 317 0.52 -0.87 -12.84
N LEU A 318 0.45 -0.37 -11.61
CA LEU A 318 -0.35 -0.99 -10.55
C LEU A 318 -1.83 -0.99 -10.91
N MET A 319 -2.34 0.09 -11.49
CA MET A 319 -3.72 0.18 -11.95
C MET A 319 -3.99 -0.83 -13.08
N LEU A 320 -3.17 -0.86 -14.14
CA LEU A 320 -3.33 -1.82 -15.23
C LEU A 320 -3.27 -3.27 -14.73
N LYS A 321 -2.37 -3.57 -13.78
CA LYS A 321 -2.29 -4.86 -13.08
C LYS A 321 -3.58 -5.19 -12.31
N GLN A 322 -4.16 -4.22 -11.59
CA GLN A 322 -5.39 -4.41 -10.83
C GLN A 322 -6.57 -4.77 -11.74
N TYR A 323 -6.64 -4.16 -12.92
CA TYR A 323 -7.70 -4.39 -13.91
C TYR A 323 -7.40 -5.52 -14.92
N GLY A 324 -6.33 -6.28 -14.73
CA GLY A 324 -5.97 -7.40 -15.61
C GLY A 324 -5.55 -6.97 -17.04
N ARG A 325 -5.13 -5.72 -17.23
CA ARG A 325 -4.66 -5.15 -18.49
C ARG A 325 -3.16 -5.43 -18.67
N TRP A 326 -2.84 -6.72 -18.79
CA TRP A 326 -1.46 -7.21 -18.77
C TRP A 326 -0.63 -6.75 -19.96
N ARG A 327 -1.23 -6.73 -21.16
CA ARG A 327 -0.54 -6.31 -22.39
C ARG A 327 -0.17 -4.84 -22.33
N GLU A 328 -1.08 -4.01 -21.85
CA GLU A 328 -0.90 -2.58 -21.69
C GLU A 328 0.15 -2.28 -20.62
N ALA A 329 0.14 -3.02 -19.50
CA ALA A 329 1.15 -2.86 -18.46
C ALA A 329 2.56 -3.25 -18.95
N LEU A 330 2.66 -4.30 -19.77
CA LEU A 330 3.92 -4.70 -20.40
C LEU A 330 4.38 -3.72 -21.47
N ALA A 331 3.46 -3.18 -22.28
CA ALA A 331 3.75 -2.15 -23.25
C ALA A 331 4.24 -0.87 -22.58
N LEU A 332 3.57 -0.46 -21.49
CA LEU A 332 3.99 0.66 -20.65
C LEU A 332 5.39 0.44 -20.10
N TYR A 333 5.67 -0.74 -19.54
CA TYR A 333 7.02 -1.08 -19.07
C TYR A 333 8.05 -1.04 -20.20
N ALA A 334 7.73 -1.57 -21.38
CA ALA A 334 8.63 -1.57 -22.53
C ALA A 334 8.92 -0.16 -23.07
N SER A 335 8.01 0.80 -22.86
CA SER A 335 8.21 2.21 -23.20
C SER A 335 9.08 2.97 -22.20
N LEU A 336 9.44 2.36 -21.07
CA LEU A 336 10.40 2.94 -20.12
C LEU A 336 11.81 2.79 -20.71
N GLU A 337 12.25 3.77 -21.48
CA GLU A 337 13.62 3.83 -21.98
C GLU A 337 14.59 4.14 -20.82
N GLY A 338 15.73 3.43 -20.74
CA GLY A 338 16.80 3.69 -19.77
C GLY A 338 16.80 2.84 -18.49
N GLU A 339 17.31 3.40 -17.39
CA GLU A 339 17.38 2.73 -16.09
C GLU A 339 16.01 2.74 -15.42
N VAL A 340 15.33 1.59 -15.43
CA VAL A 340 13.97 1.45 -14.91
C VAL A 340 13.96 1.63 -13.39
N PRO A 341 13.09 2.51 -12.84
CA PRO A 341 12.97 2.70 -11.40
C PRO A 341 12.73 1.40 -10.64
N ASP A 342 13.33 1.27 -9.46
CA ASP A 342 13.22 0.10 -8.58
C ASP A 342 11.77 -0.28 -8.27
N ARG A 343 10.87 0.71 -8.12
CA ARG A 343 9.45 0.47 -7.87
C ARG A 343 8.73 -0.06 -9.10
N ALA A 344 8.99 0.47 -10.27
CA ALA A 344 8.46 -0.04 -11.54
C ALA A 344 8.91 -1.48 -11.78
N PHE A 345 10.19 -1.80 -11.53
CA PHE A 345 10.72 -3.16 -11.64
C PHE A 345 10.10 -4.14 -10.63
N LYS A 346 9.99 -3.75 -9.34
CA LYS A 346 9.28 -4.56 -8.33
C LYS A 346 7.81 -4.77 -8.71
N THR A 347 7.18 -3.75 -9.31
CA THR A 347 5.82 -3.83 -9.81
C THR A 347 5.72 -4.80 -10.99
N LEU A 348 6.67 -4.78 -11.92
CA LEU A 348 6.76 -5.76 -13.01
C LEU A 348 6.96 -7.18 -12.47
N CYS A 349 7.89 -7.40 -11.54
CA CYS A 349 8.09 -8.70 -10.90
C CYS A 349 6.80 -9.21 -10.26
N SER A 350 6.09 -8.32 -9.54
CA SER A 350 4.79 -8.63 -8.95
C SER A 350 3.68 -8.83 -9.99
N LEU A 351 3.79 -8.19 -11.15
CA LEU A 351 2.89 -8.35 -12.28
C LEU A 351 3.08 -9.74 -12.88
N VAL A 352 4.31 -10.12 -13.21
CA VAL A 352 4.68 -11.44 -13.77
C VAL A 352 4.17 -12.58 -12.90
N ASN A 353 4.32 -12.45 -11.58
CA ASN A 353 3.82 -13.43 -10.63
C ASN A 353 2.28 -13.54 -10.59
N ALA A 354 1.56 -12.53 -11.07
CA ALA A 354 0.10 -12.47 -11.09
C ALA A 354 -0.53 -12.73 -12.48
N ILE A 355 0.30 -12.93 -13.52
CA ILE A 355 -0.16 -13.20 -14.89
C ILE A 355 -0.80 -14.60 -14.94
N PRO A 356 -2.06 -14.75 -15.40
CA PRO A 356 -2.67 -16.06 -15.59
C PRO A 356 -2.00 -16.82 -16.76
N PRO A 357 -2.05 -18.17 -16.80
CA PRO A 357 -1.40 -18.96 -17.85
C PRO A 357 -1.79 -18.59 -19.29
N SER A 358 -2.99 -18.03 -19.48
CA SER A 358 -3.57 -17.58 -20.75
C SER A 358 -3.09 -16.18 -21.22
N ALA A 359 -2.39 -15.44 -20.37
CA ALA A 359 -1.90 -14.09 -20.63
C ALA A 359 -0.43 -14.11 -21.16
N PRO A 360 0.14 -12.98 -21.62
CA PRO A 360 1.39 -12.97 -22.42
C PRO A 360 2.65 -13.16 -21.55
N TRP A 361 2.79 -14.33 -20.94
CA TRP A 361 3.88 -14.67 -20.01
C TRP A 361 5.27 -14.60 -20.68
N LEU A 362 5.38 -14.97 -21.96
CA LEU A 362 6.63 -14.88 -22.73
C LEU A 362 7.11 -13.43 -22.87
N GLN A 363 6.20 -12.50 -23.14
CA GLN A 363 6.53 -11.08 -23.24
C GLN A 363 6.94 -10.51 -21.89
N ALA A 364 6.28 -10.96 -20.81
CA ALA A 364 6.61 -10.55 -19.45
C ALA A 364 8.00 -11.02 -19.00
N LEU A 365 8.35 -12.27 -19.30
CA LEU A 365 9.70 -12.80 -19.03
C LEU A 365 10.75 -12.10 -19.89
N ALA A 366 10.48 -11.86 -21.17
CA ALA A 366 11.38 -11.13 -22.04
C ALA A 366 11.62 -9.69 -21.53
N ALA A 367 10.60 -9.02 -21.00
CA ALA A 367 10.73 -7.71 -20.39
C ALA A 367 11.63 -7.73 -19.14
N LEU A 368 11.49 -8.74 -18.27
CA LEU A 368 12.38 -8.90 -17.11
C LEU A 368 13.82 -9.28 -17.49
N GLN A 369 14.01 -10.05 -18.57
CA GLN A 369 15.33 -10.45 -19.05
C GLN A 369 16.12 -9.28 -19.66
N ARG A 370 15.42 -8.29 -20.21
CA ARG A 370 16.04 -7.07 -20.78
C ARG A 370 16.59 -6.14 -19.70
N ASP A 371 16.08 -6.23 -18.48
CA ASP A 371 16.55 -5.42 -17.36
C ASP A 371 17.92 -5.91 -16.86
N SER A 372 18.85 -4.98 -16.59
CA SER A 372 20.21 -5.29 -16.14
C SER A 372 20.26 -6.01 -14.80
N ARG A 373 19.21 -5.88 -13.97
CA ARG A 373 19.09 -6.58 -12.67
C ARG A 373 18.78 -8.08 -12.84
N GLY A 374 18.35 -8.51 -14.01
CA GLY A 374 17.95 -9.90 -14.29
C GLY A 374 16.67 -10.31 -13.57
N ILE A 375 16.25 -11.57 -13.74
CA ILE A 375 15.01 -12.09 -13.12
C ILE A 375 15.29 -12.50 -11.67
N PRO A 376 14.57 -11.96 -10.67
CA PRO A 376 14.72 -12.40 -9.28
C PRO A 376 14.38 -13.89 -9.11
N ALA A 377 15.15 -14.60 -8.28
CA ALA A 377 14.95 -16.04 -8.04
C ALA A 377 13.53 -16.38 -7.55
N GLU A 378 12.92 -15.50 -6.75
CA GLU A 378 11.54 -15.66 -6.27
C GLU A 378 10.51 -15.63 -7.41
N VAL A 379 10.74 -14.80 -8.43
CA VAL A 379 9.89 -14.72 -9.63
C VAL A 379 10.06 -15.97 -10.47
N LEU A 380 11.30 -16.43 -10.70
CA LEU A 380 11.56 -17.70 -11.41
C LEU A 380 10.89 -18.88 -10.72
N ARG A 381 10.96 -18.93 -9.39
CA ARG A 381 10.31 -19.99 -8.59
C ARG A 381 8.80 -19.93 -8.72
N THR A 382 8.20 -18.74 -8.60
CA THR A 382 6.75 -18.54 -8.78
C THR A 382 6.29 -18.98 -10.16
N VAL A 383 7.04 -18.62 -11.22
CA VAL A 383 6.75 -19.02 -12.60
C VAL A 383 6.86 -20.53 -12.78
N ARG A 384 7.86 -21.19 -12.20
CA ARG A 384 8.01 -22.67 -12.25
C ARG A 384 6.86 -23.38 -11.54
N LEU A 385 6.41 -22.86 -10.40
CA LEU A 385 5.26 -23.37 -9.65
C LEU A 385 3.96 -23.22 -10.47
N VAL A 386 3.70 -22.03 -11.03
CA VAL A 386 2.50 -21.76 -11.87
C VAL A 386 2.49 -22.61 -13.15
N LYS A 387 3.67 -22.97 -13.69
CA LYS A 387 3.79 -23.85 -14.87
C LYS A 387 3.80 -25.34 -14.52
N GLY A 388 3.64 -25.71 -13.24
CA GLY A 388 3.64 -27.11 -12.80
C GLY A 388 4.98 -27.82 -12.92
N VAL A 389 6.08 -27.07 -13.09
CA VAL A 389 7.46 -27.60 -13.22
C VAL A 389 8.07 -27.86 -11.84
N ASP A 390 7.65 -27.11 -10.84
CA ASP A 390 8.05 -27.25 -9.44
C ASP A 390 6.78 -27.44 -8.59
N ARG A 391 6.88 -28.15 -7.47
CA ARG A 391 5.77 -28.39 -6.53
C ARG A 391 6.04 -27.84 -5.13
N ASP A 392 7.26 -27.37 -4.85
CA ASP A 392 7.66 -27.04 -3.48
C ASP A 392 7.55 -25.52 -3.18
N ALA A 393 6.41 -25.12 -2.62
CA ALA A 393 6.10 -23.74 -2.23
C ALA A 393 6.55 -23.44 -0.78
N SER A 394 7.83 -23.66 -0.46
CA SER A 394 8.33 -23.60 0.92
C SER A 394 8.43 -22.19 1.55
N SER A 395 8.11 -21.09 0.83
CA SER A 395 8.11 -19.73 1.41
C SER A 395 6.77 -19.00 1.29
N LEU A 396 6.23 -18.53 2.43
CA LEU A 396 4.94 -17.82 2.57
C LEU A 396 4.71 -16.65 1.61
N ARG A 397 5.77 -15.87 1.29
CA ARG A 397 5.65 -14.74 0.35
C ARG A 397 5.49 -15.20 -1.09
N ALA A 398 6.23 -16.23 -1.51
CA ALA A 398 6.06 -16.83 -2.83
C ALA A 398 4.68 -17.48 -2.95
N SER A 399 4.23 -18.21 -1.93
CA SER A 399 2.92 -18.87 -1.93
C SER A 399 1.76 -17.89 -2.09
N LYS A 400 1.84 -16.70 -1.48
CA LYS A 400 0.81 -15.65 -1.64
C LYS A 400 0.63 -15.24 -3.12
N TYR A 401 1.75 -14.99 -3.80
CA TYR A 401 1.74 -14.62 -5.21
C TYR A 401 1.29 -15.78 -6.11
N VAL A 402 1.71 -17.00 -5.79
CA VAL A 402 1.25 -18.23 -6.46
C VAL A 402 -0.27 -18.36 -6.36
N TRP A 403 -0.86 -18.21 -5.16
CA TRP A 403 -2.32 -18.32 -5.01
C TRP A 403 -3.08 -17.22 -5.73
N GLU A 404 -2.56 -15.98 -5.75
CA GLU A 404 -3.16 -14.91 -6.56
C GLU A 404 -3.11 -15.21 -8.06
N GLY A 405 -1.99 -15.76 -8.55
CA GLY A 405 -1.83 -16.15 -9.95
C GLY A 405 -2.78 -17.28 -10.35
N LEU A 406 -2.82 -18.36 -9.56
CA LEU A 406 -3.72 -19.49 -9.78
C LEU A 406 -5.19 -19.07 -9.69
N SER A 407 -5.53 -18.25 -8.69
CA SER A 407 -6.87 -17.69 -8.52
C SER A 407 -7.34 -16.89 -9.72
N ARG A 408 -6.51 -15.99 -10.26
CA ARG A 408 -6.85 -15.21 -11.46
C ARG A 408 -6.93 -16.08 -12.72
N GLY A 409 -6.16 -17.16 -12.76
CA GLY A 409 -6.19 -18.14 -13.85
C GLY A 409 -7.37 -19.10 -13.80
N GLY A 410 -8.12 -19.12 -12.69
CA GLY A 410 -9.13 -20.14 -12.46
C GLY A 410 -8.54 -21.55 -12.26
N ASP A 411 -7.28 -21.69 -11.85
CA ASP A 411 -6.69 -23.02 -11.61
C ASP A 411 -6.98 -23.49 -10.18
N VAL A 412 -8.19 -24.00 -10.01
CA VAL A 412 -8.68 -24.53 -8.74
C VAL A 412 -7.90 -25.79 -8.33
N SER A 413 -7.50 -26.61 -9.29
CA SER A 413 -6.73 -27.84 -9.03
C SER A 413 -5.34 -27.55 -8.48
N GLY A 414 -4.65 -26.56 -9.06
CA GLY A 414 -3.37 -26.07 -8.58
C GLY A 414 -3.48 -25.47 -7.18
N LEU A 415 -4.55 -24.71 -6.88
CA LEU A 415 -4.78 -24.18 -5.54
C LEU A 415 -4.94 -25.30 -4.51
N LEU A 416 -5.81 -26.28 -4.75
CA LEU A 416 -6.02 -27.41 -3.83
C LEU A 416 -4.74 -28.19 -3.55
N SER A 417 -3.87 -28.35 -4.56
CA SER A 417 -2.57 -29.00 -4.40
C SER A 417 -1.55 -28.16 -3.60
N ALA A 418 -1.76 -26.84 -3.50
CA ALA A 418 -0.89 -25.88 -2.84
C ALA A 418 -1.44 -25.39 -1.48
N LYS A 419 -2.28 -26.20 -0.82
CA LYS A 419 -2.92 -25.89 0.46
C LYS A 419 -1.87 -25.52 1.53
N PRO A 420 -1.96 -24.33 2.15
CA PRO A 420 -0.96 -23.93 3.14
C PRO A 420 -1.25 -24.40 4.56
N GLU A 421 -0.19 -24.50 5.36
CA GLU A 421 -0.28 -24.61 6.82
C GLU A 421 -0.60 -23.27 7.51
N ARG A 422 -0.27 -22.13 6.88
CA ARG A 422 -0.41 -20.77 7.43
C ARG A 422 -1.12 -19.84 6.45
N CYS A 423 -1.77 -18.77 6.92
CA CYS A 423 -2.52 -17.82 6.08
C CYS A 423 -3.73 -18.42 5.32
N VAL A 424 -4.31 -19.50 5.84
CA VAL A 424 -5.40 -20.26 5.20
C VAL A 424 -6.61 -19.40 4.79
N LYS A 425 -6.98 -18.37 5.56
CA LYS A 425 -8.07 -17.44 5.20
C LYS A 425 -7.86 -16.76 3.85
N TYR A 426 -6.64 -16.30 3.60
CA TYR A 426 -6.31 -15.59 2.37
C TYR A 426 -6.25 -16.56 1.18
N TYR A 427 -5.73 -17.77 1.42
CA TYR A 427 -5.78 -18.85 0.44
C TYR A 427 -7.23 -19.21 0.06
N ASP A 428 -8.15 -19.34 1.03
CA ASP A 428 -9.56 -19.61 0.75
C ASP A 428 -10.24 -18.47 -0.02
N MET A 429 -9.88 -17.21 0.26
CA MET A 429 -10.31 -16.09 -0.58
C MET A 429 -9.81 -16.21 -2.03
N CYS A 430 -8.58 -16.69 -2.24
CA CYS A 430 -8.06 -16.97 -3.56
C CYS A 430 -8.80 -18.14 -4.24
N LEU A 431 -9.12 -19.20 -3.50
CA LEU A 431 -9.91 -20.33 -3.99
C LEU A 431 -11.32 -19.88 -4.44
N LEU A 432 -12.02 -19.12 -3.60
CA LEU A 432 -13.33 -18.58 -3.96
C LEU A 432 -13.30 -17.66 -5.19
N LYS A 433 -12.23 -16.86 -5.35
CA LYS A 433 -12.02 -16.06 -6.56
C LYS A 433 -11.64 -16.89 -7.79
N ALA A 434 -11.01 -18.05 -7.61
CA ALA A 434 -10.73 -18.96 -8.72
C ALA A 434 -12.01 -19.53 -9.32
N LEU A 435 -12.99 -19.84 -8.46
CA LEU A 435 -14.28 -20.41 -8.86
C LEU A 435 -15.14 -19.48 -9.72
N THR A 436 -14.88 -18.17 -9.72
CA THR A 436 -15.57 -17.24 -10.63
C THR A 436 -15.10 -17.37 -12.07
N VAL A 437 -13.89 -17.92 -12.28
CA VAL A 437 -13.25 -18.02 -13.59
C VAL A 437 -13.28 -19.46 -14.10
N ASP A 438 -13.22 -20.45 -13.20
CA ASP A 438 -13.10 -21.86 -13.57
C ASP A 438 -14.45 -22.53 -13.94
N THR A 439 -14.48 -23.10 -15.14
CA THR A 439 -15.61 -23.86 -15.70
C THR A 439 -15.45 -25.39 -15.56
N GLY A 440 -14.32 -25.90 -15.04
CA GLY A 440 -13.98 -27.32 -15.07
C GLY A 440 -13.47 -27.95 -13.76
N ALA A 441 -13.53 -27.24 -12.63
CA ALA A 441 -13.10 -27.78 -11.32
C ALA A 441 -13.86 -29.05 -10.90
N ASP A 442 -13.20 -29.94 -10.15
CA ASP A 442 -13.88 -30.97 -9.36
C ASP A 442 -14.60 -30.31 -8.17
N ASP A 443 -15.84 -29.93 -8.43
CA ASP A 443 -16.77 -29.30 -7.50
C ASP A 443 -16.87 -30.02 -6.13
N SER A 444 -16.64 -31.35 -6.08
CA SER A 444 -16.75 -32.14 -4.85
C SER A 444 -15.60 -31.88 -3.87
N SER A 445 -14.36 -31.87 -4.37
CA SER A 445 -13.14 -31.62 -3.59
C SER A 445 -13.09 -30.18 -3.04
N VAL A 446 -13.53 -29.22 -3.84
CA VAL A 446 -13.62 -27.80 -3.48
C VAL A 446 -14.66 -27.60 -2.38
N LEU A 447 -15.86 -28.18 -2.56
CA LEU A 447 -16.93 -28.09 -1.59
C LEU A 447 -16.49 -28.71 -0.26
N ALA A 448 -15.86 -29.88 -0.26
CA ALA A 448 -15.35 -30.52 0.96
C ALA A 448 -14.37 -29.61 1.71
N HIS A 449 -13.40 -29.01 1.01
CA HIS A 449 -12.45 -28.07 1.63
C HIS A 449 -13.15 -26.82 2.19
N LEU A 450 -14.07 -26.21 1.45
CA LEU A 450 -14.80 -25.02 1.91
C LEU A 450 -15.72 -25.33 3.11
N MET A 451 -16.23 -26.55 3.24
CA MET A 451 -17.02 -26.98 4.40
C MET A 451 -16.18 -27.13 5.68
N GLU A 452 -14.85 -27.24 5.56
CA GLU A 452 -13.90 -27.23 6.69
C GLU A 452 -13.51 -25.80 7.14
N THR A 453 -14.16 -24.76 6.59
CA THR A 453 -13.83 -23.36 6.90
C THR A 453 -13.95 -23.09 8.41
N PRO A 454 -12.89 -22.58 9.08
CA PRO A 454 -12.94 -22.19 10.47
C PRO A 454 -14.01 -21.14 10.77
N SER A 455 -14.78 -21.36 11.83
CA SER A 455 -15.95 -20.52 12.21
C SER A 455 -15.62 -19.03 12.36
N LYS A 456 -14.40 -18.71 12.82
CA LYS A 456 -13.91 -17.32 12.97
C LYS A 456 -13.86 -16.54 11.65
N TRP A 457 -13.84 -17.21 10.48
CA TRP A 457 -13.85 -16.52 9.19
C TRP A 457 -15.26 -16.14 8.75
N LEU A 458 -16.28 -16.83 9.27
CA LEU A 458 -17.68 -16.50 9.03
C LEU A 458 -18.15 -15.27 9.81
N GLU A 459 -17.29 -14.68 10.65
CA GLU A 459 -17.46 -13.35 11.23
C GLU A 459 -17.10 -12.24 10.24
N ASP A 460 -16.29 -12.54 9.22
CA ASP A 460 -15.88 -11.58 8.19
C ASP A 460 -16.91 -11.48 7.08
N ARG A 461 -17.54 -10.31 6.97
CA ARG A 461 -18.60 -10.03 5.99
C ARG A 461 -18.15 -10.18 4.55
N ASP A 462 -16.93 -9.75 4.21
CA ASP A 462 -16.44 -9.79 2.84
C ASP A 462 -16.19 -11.23 2.40
N PHE A 463 -15.76 -12.07 3.34
CA PHE A 463 -15.57 -13.51 3.12
C PHE A 463 -16.92 -14.21 2.91
N VAL A 464 -17.89 -14.01 3.82
CA VAL A 464 -19.22 -14.65 3.73
C VAL A 464 -19.97 -14.19 2.46
N GLU A 465 -19.81 -12.94 2.06
CA GLU A 465 -20.39 -12.42 0.81
C GLU A 465 -19.86 -13.17 -0.42
N LEU A 466 -18.54 -13.28 -0.54
CA LEU A 466 -17.91 -13.98 -1.66
C LEU A 466 -18.29 -15.47 -1.66
N LEU A 467 -18.31 -16.09 -0.49
CA LEU A 467 -18.74 -17.46 -0.28
C LEU A 467 -20.18 -17.68 -0.75
N PHE A 468 -21.11 -16.80 -0.37
CA PHE A 468 -22.49 -16.84 -0.82
C PHE A 468 -22.61 -16.72 -2.35
N GLN A 469 -21.86 -15.80 -2.96
CA GLN A 469 -21.86 -15.62 -4.42
C GLN A 469 -21.40 -16.90 -5.15
N GLN A 470 -20.32 -17.53 -4.69
CA GLN A 470 -19.79 -18.74 -5.32
C GLN A 470 -20.72 -19.94 -5.12
N PHE A 471 -21.21 -20.17 -3.89
CA PHE A 471 -22.13 -21.26 -3.60
C PHE A 471 -23.45 -21.09 -4.37
N ARG A 472 -23.92 -19.86 -4.57
CA ARG A 472 -25.07 -19.58 -5.44
C ARG A 472 -24.76 -19.94 -6.89
N ALA A 473 -23.65 -19.46 -7.44
CA ALA A 473 -23.28 -19.68 -8.84
C ALA A 473 -23.09 -21.18 -9.16
N LYS A 474 -22.55 -21.95 -8.22
CA LYS A 474 -22.32 -23.40 -8.35
C LYS A 474 -23.50 -24.27 -7.89
N GLY A 475 -24.60 -23.68 -7.42
CA GLY A 475 -25.79 -24.41 -6.99
C GLY A 475 -25.66 -25.12 -5.63
N TRP A 476 -24.67 -24.77 -4.80
CA TRP A 476 -24.38 -25.37 -3.50
C TRP A 476 -25.13 -24.72 -2.33
N LEU A 477 -26.18 -23.95 -2.58
CA LEU A 477 -26.96 -23.27 -1.53
C LEU A 477 -27.41 -24.19 -0.38
N PRO A 478 -27.77 -25.47 -0.56
CA PRO A 478 -28.06 -26.37 0.55
C PRO A 478 -26.87 -26.61 1.49
N ALA A 479 -25.66 -26.75 0.92
CA ALA A 479 -24.43 -26.91 1.70
C ALA A 479 -24.08 -25.61 2.45
N LEU A 480 -24.27 -24.45 1.79
CA LEU A 480 -24.12 -23.15 2.44
C LEU A 480 -25.05 -22.99 3.64
N HIS A 481 -26.32 -23.37 3.50
CA HIS A 481 -27.29 -23.33 4.58
C HIS A 481 -26.85 -24.21 5.76
N SER A 482 -26.39 -25.44 5.49
CA SER A 482 -25.89 -26.34 6.52
C SER A 482 -24.70 -25.75 7.28
N MET A 483 -23.75 -25.18 6.56
CA MET A 483 -22.54 -24.57 7.14
C MET A 483 -22.87 -23.32 7.97
N LEU A 484 -23.66 -22.38 7.44
CA LEU A 484 -23.98 -21.14 8.15
C LEU A 484 -24.84 -21.39 9.40
N ARG A 485 -25.74 -22.38 9.38
CA ARG A 485 -26.58 -22.76 10.52
C ARG A 485 -25.78 -23.27 11.72
N GLN A 486 -24.61 -23.87 11.48
CA GLN A 486 -23.72 -24.36 12.55
C GLN A 486 -23.05 -23.20 13.33
N HIS A 487 -23.21 -21.95 12.86
CA HIS A 487 -22.53 -20.78 13.44
C HIS A 487 -23.49 -19.65 13.81
N PRO A 488 -24.40 -19.87 14.78
CA PRO A 488 -25.44 -18.91 15.17
C PRO A 488 -24.92 -17.69 15.94
N SER A 489 -23.62 -17.61 16.25
CA SER A 489 -23.00 -16.48 16.96
C SER A 489 -22.55 -15.33 16.04
N SER A 490 -22.37 -15.58 14.75
CA SER A 490 -21.94 -14.54 13.79
C SER A 490 -23.15 -13.84 13.17
N GLN A 491 -23.25 -12.52 13.36
CA GLN A 491 -24.29 -11.70 12.73
C GLN A 491 -24.25 -11.80 11.19
N ALA A 492 -23.05 -11.87 10.59
CA ALA A 492 -22.90 -12.04 9.14
C ALA A 492 -23.41 -13.40 8.69
N ALA A 493 -23.06 -14.47 9.40
CA ALA A 493 -23.53 -15.83 9.09
C ALA A 493 -25.06 -15.95 9.20
N ILE A 494 -25.67 -15.38 10.23
CA ILE A 494 -27.14 -15.37 10.42
C ILE A 494 -27.83 -14.67 9.24
N GLU A 495 -27.34 -13.50 8.82
CA GLU A 495 -27.96 -12.73 7.73
C GLU A 495 -27.85 -13.44 6.38
N TYR A 496 -26.68 -14.02 6.07
CA TYR A 496 -26.51 -14.80 4.85
C TYR A 496 -27.20 -16.17 4.91
N ASP A 497 -27.39 -16.78 6.07
CA ASP A 497 -28.20 -18.00 6.24
C ASP A 497 -29.67 -17.73 5.91
N ARG A 498 -30.22 -16.63 6.42
CA ARG A 498 -31.59 -16.18 6.10
C ARG A 498 -31.76 -15.93 4.61
N LEU A 499 -30.78 -15.26 3.98
CA LEU A 499 -30.76 -15.03 2.54
C LEU A 499 -30.73 -16.36 1.75
N THR A 500 -29.89 -17.30 2.17
CA THR A 500 -29.77 -18.64 1.57
C THR A 500 -31.08 -19.43 1.70
N LEU A 501 -31.69 -19.43 2.88
CA LEU A 501 -32.99 -20.04 3.14
C LEU A 501 -34.11 -19.45 2.29
N MET A 502 -34.11 -18.13 2.12
CA MET A 502 -35.07 -17.42 1.27
C MET A 502 -34.96 -17.89 -0.18
N MET A 503 -33.74 -18.04 -0.69
CA MET A 503 -33.50 -18.57 -2.04
C MET A 503 -33.90 -20.04 -2.19
N LEU A 504 -33.66 -20.87 -1.17
CA LEU A 504 -34.01 -22.29 -1.21
C LEU A 504 -35.52 -22.55 -1.10
N ARG A 505 -36.25 -21.74 -0.31
CA ARG A 505 -37.66 -22.03 0.05
C ARG A 505 -38.69 -21.26 -0.76
N ALA A 506 -38.31 -20.26 -1.56
CA ALA A 506 -39.15 -19.40 -2.42
C ALA A 506 -40.34 -18.67 -1.74
N ARG A 507 -40.74 -19.04 -0.51
CA ARG A 507 -41.84 -18.48 0.27
C ARG A 507 -41.40 -18.33 1.72
N THR A 508 -41.12 -17.11 2.12
CA THR A 508 -40.87 -16.77 3.52
C THR A 508 -42.04 -15.95 4.04
N LYS A 509 -42.83 -16.54 4.95
CA LYS A 509 -44.04 -15.92 5.52
C LYS A 509 -43.74 -14.84 6.57
N GLN A 510 -42.49 -14.73 7.03
CA GLN A 510 -42.09 -13.79 8.07
C GLN A 510 -41.19 -12.69 7.49
N PRO A 511 -41.36 -11.44 7.95
CA PRO A 511 -40.47 -10.35 7.59
C PRO A 511 -39.05 -10.65 8.08
N MET A 512 -38.07 -10.50 7.19
CA MET A 512 -36.66 -10.72 7.51
C MET A 512 -35.99 -9.41 7.92
N LEU A 513 -35.26 -9.44 9.02
CA LEU A 513 -34.44 -8.33 9.49
C LEU A 513 -33.01 -8.49 8.96
N PHE A 514 -32.55 -7.49 8.19
CA PHE A 514 -31.17 -7.34 7.75
C PHE A 514 -30.56 -6.09 8.36
N THR A 515 -29.31 -6.18 8.82
CA THR A 515 -28.55 -5.03 9.33
C THR A 515 -27.43 -4.64 8.38
N ASP A 516 -27.01 -5.52 7.46
CA ASP A 516 -26.09 -5.20 6.38
C ASP A 516 -26.84 -4.86 5.08
N ILE A 517 -26.49 -3.72 4.50
CA ILE A 517 -27.09 -3.25 3.26
C ILE A 517 -26.73 -4.13 2.05
N ARG A 518 -25.59 -4.80 2.06
CA ARG A 518 -25.15 -5.69 0.98
C ARG A 518 -26.01 -6.95 0.92
N VAL A 519 -26.30 -7.54 2.08
CA VAL A 519 -27.23 -8.67 2.19
C VAL A 519 -28.62 -8.26 1.71
N ALA A 520 -29.08 -7.09 2.11
CA ALA A 520 -30.38 -6.59 1.69
C ALA A 520 -30.45 -6.31 0.18
N LYS A 521 -29.38 -5.76 -0.42
CA LYS A 521 -29.26 -5.61 -1.87
C LYS A 521 -29.37 -6.96 -2.58
N HIS A 522 -28.63 -7.98 -2.13
CA HIS A 522 -28.73 -9.34 -2.69
C HIS A 522 -30.12 -9.94 -2.51
N ALA A 523 -30.74 -9.76 -1.34
CA ALA A 523 -32.10 -10.23 -1.07
C ALA A 523 -33.09 -9.63 -2.08
N LEU A 524 -33.05 -8.32 -2.28
CA LEU A 524 -33.92 -7.60 -3.20
C LEU A 524 -33.72 -8.03 -4.66
N LEU A 525 -32.48 -8.25 -5.10
CA LEU A 525 -32.15 -8.72 -6.44
C LEU A 525 -32.62 -10.17 -6.69
N CYS A 526 -32.59 -11.02 -5.67
CA CYS A 526 -32.95 -12.44 -5.83
C CYS A 526 -34.47 -12.69 -5.78
N CYS A 527 -35.26 -11.78 -5.21
CA CYS A 527 -36.70 -11.97 -5.05
C CYS A 527 -37.49 -11.65 -6.33
N HIS A 528 -38.03 -12.69 -6.98
CA HIS A 528 -38.81 -12.58 -8.22
C HIS A 528 -40.33 -12.75 -8.02
N GLN A 529 -40.83 -12.95 -6.79
CA GLN A 529 -42.25 -13.18 -6.51
C GLN A 529 -42.79 -12.30 -5.36
N ASN A 530 -44.13 -12.11 -5.39
CA ASN A 530 -44.92 -11.11 -4.67
C ASN A 530 -44.55 -10.83 -3.21
N THR A 531 -44.47 -9.53 -2.90
CA THR A 531 -44.55 -8.89 -1.58
C THR A 531 -43.77 -9.55 -0.47
N LEU A 532 -42.45 -9.33 -0.46
CA LEU A 532 -41.63 -9.54 0.72
C LEU A 532 -41.48 -8.23 1.47
N GLU A 533 -41.75 -8.26 2.77
CA GLU A 533 -41.47 -7.15 3.68
C GLU A 533 -40.08 -7.37 4.30
N PHE A 534 -39.19 -6.42 4.05
CA PHE A 534 -37.86 -6.40 4.64
C PHE A 534 -37.81 -5.32 5.72
N LEU A 535 -37.27 -5.68 6.89
CA LEU A 535 -37.00 -4.74 7.97
C LEU A 535 -35.51 -4.40 7.95
N PHE A 536 -35.18 -3.11 7.93
CA PHE A 536 -33.80 -2.62 7.95
C PHE A 536 -33.59 -1.82 9.20
N LYS A 537 -32.62 -2.23 10.03
CA LYS A 537 -32.18 -1.41 11.16
C LYS A 537 -30.93 -0.64 10.74
N MET A 538 -31.12 0.52 10.12
CA MET A 538 -29.99 1.38 9.74
C MET A 538 -29.59 2.25 10.94
N LYS A 539 -28.38 2.05 11.48
CA LYS A 539 -27.80 2.92 12.53
C LYS A 539 -27.52 4.36 12.05
N GLN A 540 -27.62 4.62 10.75
CA GLN A 540 -27.31 5.92 10.13
C GLN A 540 -28.32 6.22 9.01
N LEU A 541 -29.58 6.50 9.34
CA LEU A 541 -30.31 7.46 8.52
C LEU A 541 -29.87 8.84 8.99
N PRO A 542 -29.38 9.72 8.11
CA PRO A 542 -29.22 11.11 8.47
C PRO A 542 -30.61 11.61 8.85
N THR A 543 -30.80 11.92 10.14
CA THR A 543 -32.00 12.58 10.65
C THR A 543 -32.15 13.89 9.88
N GLY A 544 -33.08 13.94 8.92
CA GLY A 544 -33.33 15.14 8.12
C GLY A 544 -33.45 14.96 6.61
N VAL A 545 -33.25 13.76 6.04
CA VAL A 545 -33.49 13.56 4.59
C VAL A 545 -35.00 13.51 4.33
N LYS A 546 -35.56 14.63 3.84
CA LYS A 546 -36.97 14.79 3.44
C LYS A 546 -37.44 13.77 2.38
N ASP A 547 -36.54 13.01 1.79
CA ASP A 547 -36.86 12.05 0.72
C ASP A 547 -36.09 10.72 0.87
N SER A 548 -36.37 10.01 1.97
CA SER A 548 -35.69 8.75 2.34
C SER A 548 -35.78 7.67 1.23
N ARG A 549 -36.79 7.73 0.36
CA ARG A 549 -36.96 6.84 -0.81
C ARG A 549 -35.90 7.06 -1.88
N THR A 550 -35.54 8.31 -2.15
CA THR A 550 -34.53 8.70 -3.13
C THR A 550 -33.14 8.25 -2.71
N HIS A 551 -32.79 8.51 -1.45
CA HIS A 551 -31.53 8.07 -0.90
C HIS A 551 -31.41 6.55 -0.90
N LEU A 552 -32.45 5.83 -0.47
CA LEU A 552 -32.51 4.37 -0.51
C LEU A 552 -32.45 3.79 -1.92
N SER A 553 -33.12 4.44 -2.89
CA SER A 553 -33.08 4.05 -4.30
C SER A 553 -31.66 4.11 -4.86
N ASN A 554 -30.92 5.18 -4.59
CA ASN A 554 -29.53 5.32 -5.01
C ASN A 554 -28.60 4.34 -4.29
N LEU A 555 -28.81 4.15 -2.98
CA LEU A 555 -28.00 3.30 -2.13
C LEU A 555 -28.17 1.80 -2.44
N LEU A 556 -29.39 1.38 -2.81
CA LEU A 556 -29.71 -0.01 -3.14
C LEU A 556 -29.63 -0.30 -4.65
N GLY A 557 -29.63 0.74 -5.50
CA GLY A 557 -29.65 0.62 -6.96
C GLY A 557 -30.99 0.11 -7.49
N ILE A 558 -32.11 0.51 -6.88
CA ILE A 558 -33.47 0.04 -7.21
C ILE A 558 -34.37 1.23 -7.49
N GLU A 559 -35.25 1.14 -8.48
CA GLU A 559 -36.17 2.23 -8.83
C GLU A 559 -37.06 2.63 -7.63
N ARG A 560 -37.19 3.95 -7.41
CA ARG A 560 -37.99 4.53 -6.31
C ARG A 560 -39.41 3.97 -6.22
N LYS A 561 -40.01 3.59 -7.35
CA LYS A 561 -41.37 3.05 -7.43
C LYS A 561 -41.52 1.67 -6.78
N TRP A 562 -40.43 0.98 -6.50
CA TRP A 562 -40.41 -0.34 -5.83
C TRP A 562 -40.07 -0.25 -4.34
N ILE A 563 -40.03 0.95 -3.76
CA ILE A 563 -39.65 1.20 -2.37
C ILE A 563 -40.79 1.91 -1.66
N SER A 564 -41.63 1.18 -0.93
CA SER A 564 -42.45 1.79 0.13
C SER A 564 -41.59 1.90 1.39
N VAL A 565 -41.55 3.06 2.05
CA VAL A 565 -40.87 3.24 3.34
C VAL A 565 -41.92 3.50 4.41
N VAL A 566 -41.96 2.64 5.42
CA VAL A 566 -42.61 2.93 6.71
C VAL A 566 -41.51 2.95 7.74
N SER A 567 -41.25 4.11 8.33
CA SER A 567 -40.32 4.27 9.45
C SER A 567 -41.10 4.15 10.75
N GLN A 568 -40.86 3.10 11.52
CA GLN A 568 -41.26 2.98 12.92
C GLN A 568 -40.02 2.55 13.71
N ASP A 569 -39.71 3.26 14.79
CA ASP A 569 -38.63 2.93 15.74
C ASP A 569 -37.23 2.71 15.14
N GLY A 570 -36.86 3.50 14.12
CA GLY A 570 -35.55 3.40 13.46
C GLY A 570 -35.37 2.17 12.57
N VAL A 571 -36.47 1.47 12.27
CA VAL A 571 -36.53 0.35 11.32
C VAL A 571 -37.24 0.83 10.05
N LEU A 572 -36.56 0.75 8.91
CA LEU A 572 -37.20 0.99 7.61
C LEU A 572 -37.85 -0.31 7.15
N ARG A 573 -39.13 -0.25 6.82
CA ARG A 573 -39.78 -1.33 6.09
C ARG A 573 -39.68 -1.05 4.59
N VAL A 574 -39.09 -1.95 3.80
CA VAL A 574 -39.10 -1.88 2.31
C VAL A 574 -39.95 -3.02 1.77
N LYS A 575 -40.93 -2.68 0.92
CA LYS A 575 -41.78 -3.62 0.21
C LYS A 575 -41.55 -3.46 -1.29
N ARG A 576 -41.23 -4.57 -1.97
CA ARG A 576 -41.16 -4.63 -3.44
C ARG A 576 -42.53 -5.03 -3.98
N ASP A 577 -43.33 -4.07 -4.44
CA ASP A 577 -44.58 -4.34 -5.17
C ASP A 577 -44.25 -4.52 -6.65
N VAL A 578 -44.15 -5.77 -7.11
CA VAL A 578 -44.09 -6.09 -8.54
C VAL A 578 -45.49 -6.49 -8.99
N ALA A 579 -46.22 -5.58 -9.62
CA ALA A 579 -47.32 -5.99 -10.49
C ALA A 579 -46.69 -6.70 -11.70
N MET A 580 -47.00 -7.98 -11.92
CA MET A 580 -46.43 -8.80 -13.01
C MET A 580 -46.68 -8.23 -14.43
N SER A 581 -47.44 -7.15 -14.57
CA SER A 581 -47.73 -6.47 -15.84
C SER A 581 -46.75 -5.36 -16.24
N SER A 582 -45.79 -4.95 -15.39
CA SER A 582 -45.00 -3.73 -15.64
C SER A 582 -43.48 -3.90 -15.53
N VAL A 583 -42.92 -5.00 -16.07
CA VAL A 583 -41.49 -5.02 -16.41
C VAL A 583 -41.35 -4.33 -17.77
N PRO A 584 -40.69 -3.14 -17.86
CA PRO A 584 -40.49 -2.49 -19.15
C PRO A 584 -39.64 -3.40 -20.05
N ALA A 585 -39.96 -3.39 -21.35
CA ALA A 585 -39.45 -4.28 -22.40
C ALA A 585 -37.93 -4.26 -22.63
N LYS A 586 -37.15 -3.58 -21.80
CA LYS A 586 -35.68 -3.62 -21.75
C LYS A 586 -35.23 -3.59 -20.30
N THR A 587 -34.98 -4.76 -19.72
CA THR A 587 -34.23 -4.88 -18.47
C THR A 587 -32.87 -5.46 -18.82
N ILE A 588 -31.81 -4.70 -18.55
CA ILE A 588 -30.43 -5.15 -18.71
C ILE A 588 -30.08 -5.95 -17.45
N LEU A 589 -29.88 -7.25 -17.60
CA LEU A 589 -29.39 -8.10 -16.52
C LEU A 589 -27.89 -8.28 -16.70
N TYR A 590 -27.12 -7.81 -15.73
CA TYR A 590 -25.68 -8.06 -15.67
C TYR A 590 -25.46 -9.46 -15.09
N ALA A 591 -24.92 -10.36 -15.91
CA ALA A 591 -24.33 -11.62 -15.48
C ALA A 591 -22.81 -11.54 -15.71
N ASP A 592 -22.03 -12.21 -14.88
CA ASP A 592 -20.55 -12.10 -14.85
C ASP A 592 -19.82 -12.58 -16.12
N HIS A 593 -20.56 -13.00 -17.17
CA HIS A 593 -20.01 -13.46 -18.45
C HIS A 593 -20.60 -12.77 -19.70
N GLY A 594 -21.36 -11.67 -19.56
CA GLY A 594 -21.84 -10.90 -20.72
C GLY A 594 -23.17 -10.17 -20.49
N LEU A 595 -23.45 -9.22 -21.40
CA LEU A 595 -24.67 -8.40 -21.38
C LEU A 595 -25.86 -9.24 -21.87
N VAL A 596 -26.80 -9.60 -20.98
CA VAL A 596 -28.06 -10.24 -21.40
C VAL A 596 -29.14 -9.17 -21.54
N VAL A 597 -29.51 -8.88 -22.78
CA VAL A 597 -30.67 -8.04 -23.11
C VAL A 597 -31.84 -8.98 -23.36
N CYS A 598 -32.77 -9.06 -22.40
CA CYS A 598 -34.05 -9.71 -22.65
C CYS A 598 -35.01 -8.68 -23.26
N GLU A 599 -35.23 -8.76 -24.57
CA GLU A 599 -36.38 -8.13 -25.20
C GLU A 599 -37.57 -9.07 -25.12
N LYS A 600 -38.67 -8.58 -24.54
CA LYS A 600 -39.97 -9.26 -24.59
C LYS A 600 -40.81 -8.52 -25.64
N PRO A 601 -41.19 -9.13 -26.77
CA PRO A 601 -42.23 -8.57 -27.61
C PRO A 601 -43.55 -8.65 -26.85
N ALA A 602 -44.35 -7.59 -26.92
CA ALA A 602 -45.62 -7.53 -26.22
C ALA A 602 -46.55 -8.65 -26.69
N GLY A 603 -46.91 -9.57 -25.79
CA GLY A 603 -48.00 -10.54 -26.01
C GLY A 603 -47.64 -12.03 -25.98
N GLU A 604 -46.37 -12.44 -25.96
CA GLU A 604 -46.01 -13.88 -25.97
C GLU A 604 -45.25 -14.37 -24.72
N ALA A 605 -45.33 -15.69 -24.47
CA ALA A 605 -44.51 -16.39 -23.49
C ALA A 605 -43.06 -16.51 -23.98
N VAL A 606 -42.10 -16.39 -23.07
CA VAL A 606 -40.65 -16.41 -23.36
C VAL A 606 -40.28 -17.68 -24.14
N ARG A 607 -39.92 -17.53 -25.41
CA ARG A 607 -39.29 -18.59 -26.22
C ARG A 607 -37.93 -18.08 -26.70
N GLY A 608 -36.87 -18.73 -26.23
CA GLY A 608 -35.51 -18.58 -26.76
C GLY A 608 -34.58 -17.71 -25.90
N LEU A 609 -33.57 -18.35 -25.30
CA LEU A 609 -32.34 -17.73 -24.81
C LEU A 609 -31.43 -17.44 -26.02
N ALA A 610 -31.27 -16.17 -26.39
CA ALA A 610 -30.20 -15.76 -27.29
C ALA A 610 -29.02 -15.23 -26.46
N VAL A 611 -27.92 -15.98 -26.44
CA VAL A 611 -26.63 -15.52 -25.92
C VAL A 611 -25.97 -14.73 -27.05
N LEU A 612 -25.88 -13.41 -26.91
CA LEU A 612 -24.96 -12.63 -27.74
C LEU A 612 -23.55 -12.92 -27.24
N ARG A 613 -22.74 -13.58 -28.08
CA ARG A 613 -21.30 -13.80 -27.86
C ARG A 613 -20.51 -12.55 -28.20
#